data_AF-A0A6A6LEX6-F1
#
_entry.id   AF-A0A6A6LEX6-F1
#
_cell.length_a   1.000
_cell.length_b   1.000
_cell.length_c   1.000
_cell.angle_alpha   90.00
_cell.angle_beta   90.00
_cell.angle_gamma   90.00
#
_symmetry.space_group_name_H-M   'P 1'
#
loop_
_entity.id
_entity.type
_entity.pdbx_description
1 polymer ?
#
loop_
_entity_poly.entity_id
_entity_poly.type
_entity_poly.pdbx_seq_one_letter_code
_entity_poly.pdbx_strand_id
1 'polypeptide(L)'
;MRFSDWDGLKNHVKIEKKKKSTQDYSSTHNLKDGTLKPKRSKIERGKEGRMMEAELAEVERLQTLILQRISKLELSFLPQNNLSASASVYSPDANCCRTAAGDDTEACLTAILRSNGVHDFSFKRVPSDYYDWSLEARRDILGAASVDHLCKSIVLVNTQAPSDIIDCSDFKNSKYYIVVVQYTARFNAETVKNYLYTLNDGKIAKKKFNLRLAPEETSAKLTGYEHNAVTCIGMKTEIPVILDEAIVRLNPDFFWLGGGEVDLKLGINTSEFINFVKPFIVGCSSA
;
A
#
# COMPACT_ATOMS: atom_id res chain seq x y z
N MET A 1 -20.82 -11.02 40.27
CA MET A 1 -22.20 -10.68 39.85
C MET A 1 -22.33 -11.01 38.37
N ARG A 2 -23.27 -11.91 38.02
CA ARG A 2 -23.62 -12.33 36.65
C ARG A 2 -24.83 -11.53 36.17
N PHE A 3 -24.83 -11.12 34.92
CA PHE A 3 -25.98 -10.74 34.06
C PHE A 3 -25.40 -10.86 32.62
N SER A 4 -25.66 -11.85 31.77
CA SER A 4 -26.91 -12.42 31.20
C SER A 4 -27.72 -11.43 30.36
N ASP A 5 -27.57 -11.61 29.04
CA ASP A 5 -28.52 -11.47 27.94
C ASP A 5 -29.04 -10.09 27.53
N TRP A 6 -28.78 -9.73 26.26
CA TRP A 6 -29.81 -9.27 25.32
C TRP A 6 -29.29 -9.33 23.87
N ASP A 7 -29.83 -10.28 23.11
CA ASP A 7 -29.69 -10.44 21.66
C ASP A 7 -30.91 -9.84 20.95
N GLY A 8 -30.70 -9.31 19.73
CA GLY A 8 -31.73 -9.33 18.69
C GLY A 8 -32.30 -7.98 18.21
N LEU A 9 -31.83 -7.51 17.05
CA LEU A 9 -32.66 -6.74 16.12
C LEU A 9 -32.31 -7.06 14.66
N LYS A 10 -33.10 -7.96 14.07
CA LYS A 10 -33.31 -8.10 12.62
C LYS A 10 -34.79 -7.81 12.37
N ASN A 11 -35.11 -6.85 11.50
CA ASN A 11 -36.43 -6.71 10.85
C ASN A 11 -36.20 -5.92 9.54
N HIS A 12 -36.18 -6.60 8.39
CA HIS A 12 -37.31 -6.84 7.47
C HIS A 12 -37.85 -5.58 6.76
N VAL A 13 -37.33 -5.35 5.55
CA VAL A 13 -37.91 -4.48 4.52
C VAL A 13 -38.98 -5.28 3.76
N LYS A 14 -40.24 -4.83 3.79
CA LYS A 14 -41.36 -5.35 3.00
C LYS A 14 -41.66 -4.37 1.85
N ILE A 15 -41.52 -4.86 0.62
CA ILE A 15 -41.85 -4.16 -0.62
C ILE A 15 -43.35 -4.35 -0.88
N GLU A 16 -44.11 -3.24 -0.90
CA GLU A 16 -45.56 -3.27 -1.18
C GLU A 16 -45.86 -2.85 -2.63
N LYS A 17 -46.50 -3.77 -3.37
CA LYS A 17 -46.92 -3.61 -4.77
C LYS A 17 -48.23 -2.81 -4.82
N LYS A 18 -48.23 -1.63 -5.45
CA LYS A 18 -49.47 -0.89 -5.77
C LYS A 18 -50.10 -1.42 -7.07
N LYS A 19 -51.27 -2.03 -6.95
CA LYS A 19 -52.21 -2.38 -8.04
C LYS A 19 -52.84 -1.10 -8.62
N LYS A 20 -52.89 -0.99 -9.95
CA LYS A 20 -53.75 -0.05 -10.67
C LYS A 20 -55.13 -0.68 -10.87
N SER A 21 -56.19 0.01 -10.47
CA SER A 21 -57.57 -0.28 -10.86
C SER A 21 -58.10 0.84 -11.76
N THR A 22 -58.65 0.42 -12.89
CA THR A 22 -59.48 1.18 -13.84
C THR A 22 -60.86 1.45 -13.26
N GLN A 23 -61.40 2.66 -13.44
CA GLN A 23 -62.84 2.83 -13.66
C GLN A 23 -63.17 4.18 -14.32
N ASP A 24 -64.09 4.10 -15.28
CA ASP A 24 -64.65 5.14 -16.13
C ASP A 24 -65.51 6.17 -15.39
N TYR A 25 -65.54 7.41 -15.88
CA TYR A 25 -66.78 8.17 -16.02
C TYR A 25 -66.64 9.28 -17.08
N SER A 26 -67.44 9.17 -18.13
CA SER A 26 -67.67 10.21 -19.12
C SER A 26 -68.71 11.22 -18.63
N SER A 27 -68.47 12.52 -18.77
CA SER A 27 -69.54 13.44 -19.19
C SER A 27 -68.98 14.75 -19.74
N THR A 28 -69.73 15.27 -20.70
CA THR A 28 -69.43 16.29 -21.70
C THR A 28 -69.48 17.73 -21.18
N HIS A 29 -68.61 18.61 -21.69
CA HIS A 29 -69.03 19.93 -22.18
C HIS A 29 -68.01 20.53 -23.16
N ASN A 30 -68.49 20.86 -24.36
CA ASN A 30 -67.80 21.61 -25.40
C ASN A 30 -67.53 23.05 -24.96
N LEU A 31 -66.32 23.55 -25.21
CA LEU A 31 -66.07 24.92 -25.65
C LEU A 31 -64.78 24.92 -26.49
N LYS A 32 -64.95 25.30 -27.76
CA LYS A 32 -63.86 25.53 -28.71
C LYS A 32 -63.17 26.82 -28.31
N ASP A 33 -61.86 26.80 -28.16
CA ASP A 33 -61.07 27.97 -28.52
C ASP A 33 -59.74 27.55 -29.14
N GLY A 34 -59.42 28.19 -30.26
CA GLY A 34 -58.31 27.85 -31.12
C GLY A 34 -57.00 28.36 -30.57
N THR A 35 -56.04 27.47 -30.37
CA THR A 35 -54.63 27.85 -30.28
C THR A 35 -53.82 26.87 -31.12
N LEU A 36 -53.32 27.39 -32.24
CA LEU A 36 -52.42 26.69 -33.14
C LEU A 36 -51.16 26.25 -32.38
N LYS A 37 -51.07 24.96 -32.04
CA LYS A 37 -49.77 24.35 -31.76
C LYS A 37 -48.99 24.28 -33.07
N PRO A 38 -47.75 24.78 -33.16
CA PRO A 38 -46.97 24.62 -34.37
C PRO A 38 -46.73 23.13 -34.55
N LYS A 39 -47.29 22.54 -35.61
CA LYS A 39 -46.93 21.20 -36.05
C LYS A 39 -45.46 21.28 -36.43
N ARG A 40 -44.54 20.92 -35.52
CA ARG A 40 -43.14 20.64 -35.85
C ARG A 40 -43.16 19.73 -37.08
N SER A 41 -42.66 20.30 -38.18
CA SER A 41 -42.77 19.66 -39.47
C SER A 41 -42.08 18.30 -39.39
N LYS A 42 -42.53 17.33 -40.18
CA LYS A 42 -41.92 15.99 -40.25
C LYS A 42 -40.39 16.07 -40.49
N ILE A 43 -39.95 17.19 -41.07
CA ILE A 43 -38.57 17.54 -41.39
C ILE A 43 -37.75 17.88 -40.13
N GLU A 44 -38.31 18.60 -39.16
CA GLU A 44 -37.59 18.98 -37.92
C GLU A 44 -37.37 17.79 -36.99
N ARG A 45 -38.38 16.92 -36.83
CA ARG A 45 -38.23 15.66 -36.08
C ARG A 45 -37.23 14.70 -36.73
N GLY A 46 -37.15 14.69 -38.07
CA GLY A 46 -36.13 13.93 -38.80
C GLY A 46 -34.74 14.57 -38.81
N LYS A 47 -34.59 15.83 -38.41
CA LYS A 47 -33.30 16.49 -38.19
C LYS A 47 -32.78 16.23 -36.77
N GLU A 48 -33.64 16.35 -35.75
CA GLU A 48 -33.28 16.00 -34.37
C GLU A 48 -32.91 14.52 -34.21
N GLY A 49 -33.66 13.60 -34.85
CA GLY A 49 -33.31 12.18 -34.85
C GLY A 49 -31.96 11.88 -35.52
N ARG A 50 -31.63 12.57 -36.63
CA ARG A 50 -30.33 12.44 -37.31
C ARG A 50 -29.18 13.05 -36.52
N MET A 51 -29.42 14.13 -35.77
CA MET A 51 -28.42 14.70 -34.87
C MET A 51 -28.13 13.76 -33.70
N MET A 52 -29.17 13.18 -33.09
CA MET A 52 -29.02 12.22 -31.99
C MET A 52 -28.30 10.93 -32.44
N GLU A 53 -28.58 10.48 -33.66
CA GLU A 53 -27.91 9.33 -34.28
C GLU A 53 -26.43 9.63 -34.59
N ALA A 54 -26.11 10.85 -35.03
CA ALA A 54 -24.74 11.28 -35.24
C ALA A 54 -23.95 11.46 -33.93
N GLU A 55 -24.59 11.99 -32.88
CA GLU A 55 -24.00 12.10 -31.54
C GLU A 55 -23.75 10.71 -30.93
N LEU A 56 -24.69 9.78 -31.10
CA LEU A 56 -24.52 8.40 -30.65
C LEU A 56 -23.37 7.70 -31.38
N ALA A 57 -23.29 7.86 -32.70
CA ALA A 57 -22.19 7.30 -33.50
C ALA A 57 -20.82 7.85 -33.08
N GLU A 58 -20.73 9.14 -32.72
CA GLU A 58 -19.47 9.73 -32.24
C GLU A 58 -19.10 9.21 -30.83
N VAL A 59 -20.08 9.02 -29.95
CA VAL A 59 -19.85 8.39 -28.63
C VAL A 59 -19.35 6.95 -28.78
N GLU A 60 -19.97 6.16 -29.64
CA GLU A 60 -19.55 4.78 -29.93
C GLU A 60 -18.12 4.74 -30.52
N ARG A 61 -17.79 5.69 -31.39
CA ARG A 61 -16.44 5.83 -31.96
C ARG A 61 -15.41 6.15 -30.87
N LEU A 62 -15.72 7.08 -29.97
CA LEU A 62 -14.83 7.45 -28.86
C LEU A 62 -14.68 6.29 -27.87
N GLN A 63 -15.75 5.59 -27.54
CA GLN A 63 -15.71 4.42 -26.66
C GLN A 63 -14.83 3.30 -27.25
N THR A 64 -14.98 3.03 -28.55
CA THR A 64 -14.15 2.04 -29.25
C THR A 64 -12.67 2.44 -29.21
N LEU A 65 -12.36 3.72 -29.43
CA LEU A 65 -10.98 4.23 -29.38
C LEU A 65 -10.36 4.11 -27.99
N ILE A 66 -11.13 4.39 -26.94
CA ILE A 66 -10.69 4.26 -25.55
C ILE A 66 -10.39 2.79 -25.23
N LEU A 67 -11.29 1.87 -25.59
CA LEU A 67 -11.09 0.43 -25.38
C LEU A 67 -9.87 -0.10 -26.14
N GLN A 68 -9.63 0.37 -27.36
CA GLN A 68 -8.42 0.02 -28.12
C GLN A 68 -7.13 0.52 -27.44
N ARG A 69 -7.15 1.74 -26.88
CA ARG A 69 -6.00 2.28 -26.13
C ARG A 69 -5.74 1.52 -24.84
N ILE A 70 -6.79 1.17 -24.09
CA ILE A 70 -6.69 0.36 -22.88
C ILE A 70 -6.12 -1.02 -23.24
N SER A 71 -6.67 -1.69 -24.24
CA SER A 71 -6.18 -3.01 -24.69
C SER A 71 -4.71 -2.96 -25.14
N LYS A 72 -4.28 -1.90 -25.84
CA LYS A 72 -2.88 -1.72 -26.23
C LYS A 72 -1.97 -1.50 -25.01
N LEU A 73 -2.43 -0.75 -24.01
CA LEU A 73 -1.71 -0.56 -22.76
C LEU A 73 -1.62 -1.89 -21.99
N GLU A 74 -2.71 -2.61 -21.83
CA GLU A 74 -2.73 -3.94 -21.20
C GLU A 74 -1.74 -4.89 -21.87
N LEU A 75 -1.73 -4.96 -23.21
CA LEU A 75 -0.77 -5.78 -23.96
C LEU A 75 0.69 -5.34 -23.77
N SER A 76 0.94 -4.04 -23.54
CA SER A 76 2.29 -3.55 -23.22
C SER A 76 2.74 -3.85 -21.79
N PHE A 77 1.79 -4.10 -20.88
CA PHE A 77 2.04 -4.45 -19.48
C PHE A 77 1.93 -5.95 -19.21
N LEU A 78 1.49 -6.77 -20.19
CA LEU A 78 1.54 -8.22 -20.05
C LEU A 78 3.01 -8.67 -20.02
N PRO A 79 3.43 -9.40 -18.98
CA PRO A 79 4.75 -10.02 -18.95
C PRO A 79 4.87 -10.96 -20.15
N GLN A 80 5.93 -10.81 -20.95
CA GLN A 80 6.31 -11.88 -21.87
C GLN A 80 6.64 -13.11 -21.03
N ASN A 81 5.69 -14.05 -21.01
CA ASN A 81 5.81 -15.36 -20.38
C ASN A 81 7.08 -16.07 -20.90
N ASN A 82 8.16 -16.00 -20.12
CA ASN A 82 9.15 -17.06 -20.06
C ASN A 82 8.69 -18.06 -18.99
N LEU A 83 7.78 -18.95 -19.36
CA LEU A 83 7.55 -20.18 -18.61
C LEU A 83 8.77 -21.08 -18.82
N SER A 84 9.71 -21.04 -17.88
CA SER A 84 10.54 -22.17 -17.41
C SER A 84 11.61 -21.65 -16.45
N ALA A 85 11.25 -21.42 -15.18
CA ALA A 85 12.18 -21.52 -14.05
C ALA A 85 11.44 -21.24 -12.74
N SER A 86 10.92 -22.29 -12.11
CA SER A 86 10.96 -22.35 -10.65
C SER A 86 12.43 -22.40 -10.25
N ALA A 87 13.04 -21.23 -10.04
CA ALA A 87 14.42 -21.09 -9.59
C ALA A 87 14.58 -19.77 -8.80
N SER A 88 15.04 -19.90 -7.56
CA SER A 88 15.88 -18.94 -6.81
C SER A 88 15.66 -17.44 -7.04
N VAL A 89 15.09 -16.77 -6.04
CA VAL A 89 14.80 -15.33 -5.94
C VAL A 89 16.03 -14.40 -6.02
N TYR A 90 17.25 -14.91 -6.18
CA TYR A 90 18.44 -14.06 -6.23
C TYR A 90 19.41 -14.49 -7.33
N SER A 91 19.51 -13.67 -8.37
CA SER A 91 20.71 -13.63 -9.19
C SER A 91 21.81 -12.96 -8.36
N PRO A 92 23.04 -13.53 -8.29
CA PRO A 92 24.18 -12.90 -7.64
C PRO A 92 24.62 -11.58 -8.31
N ASP A 93 24.01 -11.23 -9.44
CA ASP A 93 24.28 -10.02 -10.21
C ASP A 93 23.51 -8.78 -9.70
N ALA A 94 22.82 -8.86 -8.56
CA ALA A 94 22.30 -7.70 -7.82
C ALA A 94 23.42 -6.83 -7.18
N ASN A 95 24.60 -6.80 -7.81
CA ASN A 95 25.70 -5.90 -7.51
C ASN A 95 25.45 -4.47 -8.06
N CYS A 96 24.18 -4.08 -8.26
CA CYS A 96 23.80 -2.72 -8.69
C CYS A 96 24.18 -1.66 -7.63
N CYS A 97 24.46 -2.06 -6.39
CA CYS A 97 24.86 -1.14 -5.32
C CYS A 97 26.39 -1.07 -5.11
N ARG A 98 27.22 -1.40 -6.10
CA ARG A 98 28.67 -1.17 -6.01
C ARG A 98 29.24 -0.45 -7.23
N THR A 99 29.78 0.74 -6.90
CA THR A 99 30.88 1.49 -7.50
C THR A 99 30.59 2.39 -8.71
N ALA A 100 30.14 3.61 -8.43
CA ALA A 100 30.82 4.84 -8.84
C ALA A 100 30.24 6.02 -8.06
N ALA A 101 31.07 7.01 -7.72
CA ALA A 101 30.61 8.26 -7.14
C ALA A 101 29.57 8.91 -8.07
N GLY A 102 28.31 9.04 -7.61
CA GLY A 102 27.29 9.85 -8.29
C GLY A 102 26.01 9.16 -8.77
N ASP A 103 25.76 7.88 -8.47
CA ASP A 103 24.46 7.28 -8.78
C ASP A 103 23.38 7.73 -7.78
N ASP A 104 22.27 8.22 -8.32
CA ASP A 104 21.11 8.71 -7.59
C ASP A 104 20.40 7.55 -6.86
N THR A 105 20.50 7.51 -5.52
CA THR A 105 19.86 6.47 -4.68
C THR A 105 18.37 6.37 -4.97
N GLU A 106 17.72 7.50 -5.25
CA GLU A 106 16.30 7.54 -5.60
C GLU A 106 16.01 6.72 -6.87
N ALA A 107 16.83 6.90 -7.91
CA ALA A 107 16.70 6.17 -9.17
C ALA A 107 16.94 4.67 -8.98
N CYS A 108 17.95 4.29 -8.18
CA CYS A 108 18.26 2.90 -7.87
C CYS A 108 17.09 2.22 -7.13
N LEU A 109 16.59 2.84 -6.06
CA LEU A 109 15.47 2.29 -5.30
C LEU A 109 14.17 2.28 -6.13
N THR A 110 13.94 3.29 -6.97
CA THR A 110 12.82 3.31 -7.93
C THR A 110 12.86 2.11 -8.86
N ALA A 111 14.04 1.76 -9.40
CA ALA A 111 14.19 0.60 -10.28
C ALA A 111 13.94 -0.72 -9.55
N ILE A 112 14.40 -0.84 -8.29
CA ILE A 112 14.15 -2.01 -7.45
C ILE A 112 12.65 -2.17 -7.17
N LEU A 113 11.97 -1.11 -6.75
CA LEU A 113 10.54 -1.15 -6.44
C LEU A 113 9.71 -1.52 -7.67
N ARG A 114 9.94 -0.86 -8.80
CA ARG A 114 9.20 -1.12 -10.05
C ARG A 114 9.44 -2.52 -10.60
N SER A 115 10.68 -3.02 -10.55
CA SER A 115 11.00 -4.37 -11.03
C SER A 115 10.34 -5.47 -10.18
N ASN A 116 9.95 -5.15 -8.95
CA ASN A 116 9.25 -6.05 -8.04
C ASN A 116 7.72 -5.80 -7.97
N GLY A 117 7.17 -5.01 -8.89
CA GLY A 117 5.73 -4.78 -9.00
C GLY A 117 5.15 -3.81 -7.95
N VAL A 118 6.00 -3.01 -7.31
CA VAL A 118 5.56 -1.87 -6.50
C VAL A 118 5.41 -0.66 -7.41
N HIS A 119 4.23 -0.06 -7.43
CA HIS A 119 3.86 1.04 -8.31
C HIS A 119 3.39 2.27 -7.55
N ASP A 120 2.82 2.11 -6.36
CA ASP A 120 2.34 3.19 -5.50
C ASP A 120 3.37 3.53 -4.42
N PHE A 121 4.35 4.33 -4.83
CA PHE A 121 5.37 4.89 -3.95
C PHE A 121 5.77 6.30 -4.40
N SER A 122 6.36 7.05 -3.48
CA SER A 122 6.85 8.41 -3.71
C SER A 122 8.15 8.64 -2.96
N PHE A 123 9.08 9.34 -3.59
CA PHE A 123 10.28 9.84 -2.92
C PHE A 123 10.14 11.33 -2.65
N LYS A 124 10.66 11.76 -1.50
CA LYS A 124 10.70 13.18 -1.14
C LYS A 124 11.99 13.55 -0.44
N ARG A 125 12.68 14.52 -1.02
CA ARG A 125 13.83 15.21 -0.40
C ARG A 125 13.32 16.18 0.68
N VAL A 126 13.97 16.18 1.83
CA VAL A 126 13.66 17.06 2.97
C VAL A 126 14.88 17.90 3.34
N PRO A 127 14.70 19.07 4.00
CA PRO A 127 15.82 19.90 4.43
C PRO A 127 16.78 19.19 5.41
N SER A 128 18.01 19.67 5.51
CA SER A 128 19.05 19.08 6.36
C SER A 128 18.71 19.10 7.86
N ASP A 129 17.92 20.09 8.29
CA ASP A 129 17.45 20.27 9.67
C ASP A 129 16.14 19.49 9.95
N TYR A 130 15.68 18.64 9.03
CA TYR A 130 14.44 17.86 9.16
C TYR A 130 14.32 17.09 10.48
N TYR A 131 15.43 16.56 11.00
CA TYR A 131 15.44 15.80 12.25
C TYR A 131 15.41 16.66 13.52
N ASP A 132 15.56 17.98 13.39
CA ASP A 132 15.40 18.94 14.49
C ASP A 132 13.94 19.41 14.64
N TRP A 133 13.09 19.12 13.66
CA TRP A 133 11.70 19.56 13.63
C TRP A 133 10.78 18.67 14.47
N SER A 134 9.62 19.20 14.86
CA SER A 134 8.55 18.41 15.48
C SER A 134 7.96 17.37 14.50
N LEU A 135 7.29 16.35 15.01
CA LEU A 135 6.68 15.31 14.17
C LEU A 135 5.56 15.89 13.28
N GLU A 136 4.84 16.90 13.75
CA GLU A 136 3.79 17.59 12.99
C GLU A 136 4.39 18.33 11.79
N ALA A 137 5.49 19.05 11.98
CA ALA A 137 6.19 19.72 10.89
C ALA A 137 6.75 18.71 9.86
N ARG A 138 7.27 17.57 10.33
CA ARG A 138 7.72 16.48 9.45
C ARG A 138 6.56 15.86 8.67
N ARG A 139 5.41 15.66 9.31
CA ARG A 139 4.17 15.20 8.66
C ARG A 139 3.78 16.18 7.55
N ASP A 140 3.75 17.46 7.86
CA ASP A 140 3.30 18.51 6.93
C ASP A 140 4.19 18.60 5.71
N ILE A 141 5.52 18.60 5.89
CA ILE A 141 6.42 18.62 4.74
C ILE A 141 6.35 17.33 3.93
N LEU A 142 6.08 16.17 4.53
CA LEU A 142 5.90 14.93 3.77
C LEU A 142 4.51 14.80 3.13
N GLY A 143 3.54 15.60 3.54
CA GLY A 143 2.15 15.44 3.13
C GLY A 143 1.53 14.15 3.70
N ALA A 144 2.03 13.68 4.83
CA ALA A 144 1.49 12.52 5.52
C ALA A 144 0.13 12.84 6.16
N ALA A 145 -0.80 11.89 6.19
CA ALA A 145 -2.14 12.12 6.72
C ALA A 145 -2.18 12.32 8.24
N SER A 146 -1.27 11.65 8.97
CA SER A 146 -1.05 11.87 10.40
C SER A 146 0.41 11.63 10.77
N VAL A 147 0.81 12.01 11.99
CA VAL A 147 2.15 11.71 12.53
C VAL A 147 2.41 10.20 12.65
N ASP A 148 1.34 9.39 12.77
CA ASP A 148 1.42 7.93 12.84
C ASP A 148 1.76 7.29 11.48
N HIS A 149 1.65 8.05 10.38
CA HIS A 149 2.12 7.62 9.06
C HIS A 149 3.63 7.83 8.91
N LEU A 150 4.29 8.48 9.87
CA LEU A 150 5.75 8.59 9.89
C LEU A 150 6.31 7.39 10.63
N CYS A 151 7.12 6.58 9.95
CA CYS A 151 7.72 5.37 10.47
C CYS A 151 9.24 5.43 10.41
N LYS A 152 9.88 4.58 11.22
CA LYS A 152 11.32 4.36 11.24
C LYS A 152 11.60 2.86 11.16
N SER A 153 12.65 2.51 10.42
CA SER A 153 13.22 1.17 10.43
C SER A 153 14.47 1.14 11.30
N ILE A 154 14.52 0.20 12.24
CA ILE A 154 15.65 0.00 13.15
C ILE A 154 16.20 -1.41 13.02
N VAL A 155 17.51 -1.56 13.00
CA VAL A 155 18.18 -2.86 13.00
C VAL A 155 18.34 -3.35 14.43
N LEU A 156 17.87 -4.56 14.70
CA LEU A 156 18.06 -5.27 15.95
C LEU A 156 19.07 -6.40 15.80
N VAL A 157 19.81 -6.66 16.87
CA VAL A 157 20.72 -7.79 17.01
C VAL A 157 20.22 -8.73 18.11
N ASN A 158 20.15 -10.02 17.81
CA ASN A 158 19.94 -11.07 18.78
C ASN A 158 21.27 -11.41 19.48
N THR A 159 21.49 -10.79 20.63
CA THR A 159 22.73 -10.95 21.41
C THR A 159 22.89 -12.35 22.00
N GLN A 160 21.80 -13.11 22.16
CA GLN A 160 21.80 -14.45 22.75
C GLN A 160 21.63 -15.58 21.70
N ALA A 161 21.71 -15.23 20.41
CA ALA A 161 21.71 -16.21 19.33
C ALA A 161 22.83 -17.24 19.53
N PRO A 162 22.59 -18.53 19.22
CA PRO A 162 23.64 -19.55 19.17
C PRO A 162 24.83 -19.14 18.28
N SER A 163 26.03 -19.67 18.54
CA SER A 163 27.26 -19.27 17.84
C SER A 163 27.30 -19.67 16.36
N ASP A 164 26.51 -20.67 15.98
CA ASP A 164 26.26 -21.12 14.62
C ASP A 164 25.35 -20.16 13.83
N ILE A 165 24.56 -19.33 14.53
CA ILE A 165 23.69 -18.32 13.92
C ILE A 165 24.45 -17.00 13.83
N ILE A 166 25.15 -16.83 12.71
CA ILE A 166 26.01 -15.66 12.45
C ILE A 166 25.39 -14.65 11.48
N ASP A 167 24.37 -15.06 10.74
CA ASP A 167 23.80 -14.30 9.61
C ASP A 167 22.26 -14.24 9.66
N CYS A 168 21.66 -13.93 8.51
CA CYS A 168 20.23 -13.75 8.32
C CYS A 168 19.59 -14.86 7.44
N SER A 169 20.26 -16.01 7.31
CA SER A 169 19.85 -17.09 6.40
C SER A 169 18.52 -17.77 6.79
N ASP A 170 18.29 -17.97 8.09
CA ASP A 170 17.01 -18.46 8.62
C ASP A 170 16.18 -17.30 9.15
N PHE A 171 15.14 -16.92 8.42
CA PHE A 171 14.29 -15.79 8.79
C PHE A 171 13.53 -16.00 10.11
N LYS A 172 13.36 -17.25 10.56
CA LYS A 172 12.73 -17.57 11.84
C LYS A 172 13.71 -17.49 13.00
N ASN A 173 15.01 -17.61 12.74
CA ASN A 173 16.07 -17.60 13.74
C ASN A 173 17.33 -16.88 13.24
N SER A 174 17.17 -15.64 12.77
CA SER A 174 18.27 -14.80 12.29
C SER A 174 19.03 -14.12 13.44
N LYS A 175 20.29 -13.78 13.18
CA LYS A 175 21.11 -12.95 14.08
C LYS A 175 20.61 -11.51 14.14
N TYR A 176 20.10 -10.99 13.03
CA TYR A 176 19.61 -9.63 12.90
C TYR A 176 18.19 -9.60 12.36
N TYR A 177 17.45 -8.57 12.75
CA TYR A 177 16.10 -8.29 12.25
C TYR A 177 15.97 -6.79 12.02
N ILE A 178 15.18 -6.36 11.03
CA ILE A 178 14.72 -4.98 10.95
C ILE A 178 13.31 -4.91 11.53
N VAL A 179 13.05 -3.89 12.33
CA VAL A 179 11.69 -3.58 12.77
C VAL A 179 11.28 -2.22 12.23
N VAL A 180 10.12 -2.18 11.57
CA VAL A 180 9.48 -0.95 11.12
C VAL A 180 8.36 -0.60 12.09
N VAL A 181 8.48 0.56 12.76
CA VAL A 181 7.51 1.07 13.74
C VAL A 181 7.22 2.55 13.48
N GLN A 182 6.08 3.04 13.96
CA GLN A 182 5.73 4.45 13.90
C GLN A 182 6.68 5.29 14.78
N TYR A 183 6.93 6.55 14.41
CA TYR A 183 7.75 7.46 15.22
C TYR A 183 7.14 7.76 16.59
N THR A 184 5.81 7.81 16.65
CA THR A 184 5.02 8.04 17.87
C THR A 184 5.07 6.85 18.83
N ALA A 185 5.35 5.65 18.33
CA ALA A 185 5.25 4.43 19.10
C ALA A 185 6.57 4.02 19.77
N ARG A 186 6.45 3.38 20.93
CA ARG A 186 7.59 2.78 21.63
C ARG A 186 7.71 1.31 21.27
N PHE A 187 8.87 0.93 20.71
CA PHE A 187 9.16 -0.46 20.38
C PHE A 187 9.21 -1.36 21.63
N ASN A 188 8.56 -2.52 21.54
CA ASN A 188 8.51 -3.55 22.57
C ASN A 188 9.26 -4.81 22.11
N ALA A 189 10.48 -5.00 22.60
CA ALA A 189 11.29 -6.18 22.28
C ALA A 189 10.70 -7.50 22.80
N GLU A 190 9.89 -7.46 23.85
CA GLU A 190 9.34 -8.68 24.48
C GLU A 190 8.23 -9.31 23.61
N THR A 191 7.42 -8.50 22.92
CA THR A 191 6.39 -9.02 22.02
C THR A 191 7.02 -9.70 20.81
N VAL A 192 8.06 -9.10 20.21
CA VAL A 192 8.83 -9.73 19.13
C VAL A 192 9.50 -11.03 19.62
N LYS A 193 10.10 -11.01 20.82
CA LYS A 193 10.69 -12.21 21.42
C LYS A 193 9.69 -13.37 21.51
N ASN A 194 8.49 -13.08 21.99
CA ASN A 194 7.44 -14.10 22.14
C ASN A 194 6.89 -14.56 20.77
N TYR A 195 6.81 -13.65 19.80
CA TYR A 195 6.45 -14.00 18.43
C TYR A 195 7.48 -14.97 17.82
N LEU A 196 8.77 -14.63 17.83
CA LEU A 196 9.83 -15.49 17.29
C LEU A 196 9.90 -16.86 17.99
N TYR A 197 9.71 -16.89 19.30
CA TYR A 197 9.60 -18.15 20.04
C TYR A 197 8.45 -19.04 19.53
N THR A 198 7.28 -18.44 19.31
CA THR A 198 6.09 -19.14 18.81
C THR A 198 6.27 -19.58 17.35
N LEU A 199 6.91 -18.73 16.53
CA LEU A 199 7.23 -19.01 15.12
C LEU A 199 8.15 -20.23 14.93
N ASN A 200 8.94 -20.55 15.95
CA ASN A 200 9.84 -21.70 15.98
C ASN A 200 9.22 -22.93 16.69
N ASP A 201 7.89 -22.98 16.85
CA ASP A 201 7.16 -24.05 17.53
C ASP A 201 7.68 -24.33 18.96
N GLY A 202 8.29 -23.33 19.61
CA GLY A 202 8.94 -23.48 20.91
C GLY A 202 10.20 -24.34 20.94
N LYS A 203 10.73 -24.78 19.79
CA LYS A 203 11.97 -25.58 19.67
C LYS A 203 13.19 -24.82 20.16
N ILE A 204 13.20 -23.49 19.97
CA ILE A 204 14.27 -22.61 20.44
C ILE A 204 13.85 -22.01 21.78
N ALA A 205 14.67 -22.16 22.81
CA ALA A 205 14.36 -21.61 24.13
C ALA A 205 14.22 -20.08 24.11
N LYS A 206 13.20 -19.51 24.76
CA LYS A 206 12.96 -18.05 24.83
C LYS A 206 14.18 -17.20 25.17
N LYS A 207 15.05 -17.69 26.06
CA LYS A 207 16.29 -17.01 26.49
C LYS A 207 17.32 -16.79 25.37
N LYS A 208 17.16 -17.50 24.24
CA LYS A 208 18.00 -17.36 23.04
C LYS A 208 17.57 -16.22 22.13
N PHE A 209 16.46 -15.56 22.45
CA PHE A 209 16.01 -14.36 21.78
C PHE A 209 16.21 -13.17 22.74
N ASN A 210 17.31 -12.45 22.59
CA ASN A 210 17.55 -11.20 23.31
C ASN A 210 17.87 -10.09 22.31
N LEU A 211 16.81 -9.46 21.83
CA LEU A 211 16.85 -8.42 20.82
C LEU A 211 17.26 -7.09 21.46
N ARG A 212 18.32 -6.49 20.91
CA ARG A 212 18.86 -5.18 21.28
C ARG A 212 19.04 -4.36 20.01
N LEU A 213 19.08 -3.03 20.14
CA LEU A 213 19.44 -2.16 19.01
C LEU A 213 20.86 -2.52 18.55
N ALA A 214 21.04 -2.72 17.24
CA ALA A 214 22.35 -2.96 16.68
C ALA A 214 23.20 -1.67 16.75
N PRO A 215 24.52 -1.78 16.96
CA PRO A 215 25.42 -0.63 16.82
C PRO A 215 25.32 -0.02 15.42
N GLU A 216 25.47 1.30 15.31
CA GLU A 216 25.31 2.03 14.05
C GLU A 216 26.22 1.52 12.93
N GLU A 217 27.49 1.24 13.25
CA GLU A 217 28.44 0.66 12.30
C GLU A 217 27.95 -0.69 11.76
N THR A 218 27.38 -1.53 12.63
CA THR A 218 26.81 -2.83 12.22
C THR A 218 25.57 -2.63 11.36
N SER A 219 24.69 -1.71 11.74
CA SER A 219 23.52 -1.33 10.93
C SER A 219 23.91 -0.87 9.54
N ALA A 220 24.88 0.05 9.44
CA ALA A 220 25.36 0.60 8.17
C ALA A 220 26.06 -0.46 7.30
N LYS A 221 26.83 -1.36 7.92
CA LYS A 221 27.47 -2.48 7.21
C LYS A 221 26.44 -3.45 6.62
N LEU A 222 25.42 -3.81 7.40
CA LEU A 222 24.41 -4.79 6.98
C LEU A 222 23.41 -4.22 5.98
N THR A 223 22.90 -3.01 6.24
CA THR A 223 21.87 -2.39 5.40
C THR A 223 22.47 -1.65 4.21
N GLY A 224 23.66 -1.07 4.37
CA GLY A 224 24.23 -0.14 3.40
C GLY A 224 23.85 1.32 3.62
N TYR A 225 23.05 1.62 4.65
CA TYR A 225 22.53 2.96 4.93
C TYR A 225 23.00 3.47 6.29
N GLU A 226 23.29 4.75 6.36
CA GLU A 226 23.70 5.40 7.61
C GLU A 226 22.52 5.60 8.57
N HIS A 227 22.83 6.07 9.79
CA HIS A 227 21.82 6.47 10.76
C HIS A 227 20.82 7.44 10.10
N ASN A 228 19.53 7.31 10.43
CA ASN A 228 18.44 8.12 9.84
C ASN A 228 18.18 7.95 8.32
N ALA A 229 18.92 7.09 7.63
CA ALA A 229 18.74 6.78 6.21
C ALA A 229 18.22 5.36 5.97
N VAL A 230 18.25 4.50 6.99
CA VAL A 230 17.88 3.08 6.90
C VAL A 230 16.51 2.91 6.26
N THR A 231 16.45 2.00 5.29
CA THR A 231 15.23 1.53 4.65
C THR A 231 15.27 0.01 4.49
N CYS A 232 14.14 -0.61 4.15
CA CYS A 232 14.03 -2.07 3.98
C CYS A 232 14.26 -2.51 2.53
N ILE A 233 14.58 -1.57 1.63
CA ILE A 233 14.71 -1.80 0.19
C ILE A 233 16.16 -1.64 -0.22
N GLY A 234 16.66 -2.47 -1.15
CA GLY A 234 18.01 -2.32 -1.69
C GLY A 234 19.14 -2.54 -0.68
N MET A 235 18.89 -3.29 0.40
CA MET A 235 19.89 -3.54 1.43
C MET A 235 21.03 -4.44 0.95
N LYS A 236 22.22 -4.26 1.54
CA LYS A 236 23.39 -5.13 1.27
C LYS A 236 23.23 -6.56 1.77
N THR A 237 22.40 -6.76 2.79
CA THR A 237 22.10 -8.05 3.40
C THR A 237 20.59 -8.23 3.44
N GLU A 238 20.10 -9.43 3.13
CA GLU A 238 18.70 -9.80 3.31
C GLU A 238 18.39 -10.00 4.80
N ILE A 239 18.00 -8.92 5.46
CA ILE A 239 17.61 -8.95 6.88
C ILE A 239 16.09 -9.16 6.95
N PRO A 240 15.59 -10.15 7.71
CA PRO A 240 14.16 -10.34 7.90
C PRO A 240 13.52 -9.10 8.50
N VAL A 241 12.41 -8.68 7.89
CA VAL A 241 11.67 -7.48 8.28
C VAL A 241 10.49 -7.87 9.17
N ILE A 242 10.31 -7.13 10.25
CA ILE A 242 9.14 -7.15 11.11
C ILE A 242 8.43 -5.81 10.91
N LEU A 243 7.16 -5.86 10.54
CA LEU A 243 6.30 -4.71 10.36
C LEU A 243 5.33 -4.63 11.54
N ASP A 244 5.27 -3.47 12.18
CA ASP A 244 4.31 -3.27 13.27
C ASP A 244 2.87 -3.31 12.78
N GLU A 245 2.02 -4.04 13.49
CA GLU A 245 0.61 -4.22 13.11
C GLU A 245 -0.16 -2.89 13.09
N ALA A 246 0.27 -1.88 13.87
CA ALA A 246 -0.32 -0.55 13.83
C ALA A 246 -0.17 0.13 12.46
N ILE A 247 0.93 -0.14 11.73
CA ILE A 247 1.17 0.40 10.39
C ILE A 247 0.20 -0.23 9.38
N VAL A 248 -0.06 -1.54 9.51
CA VAL A 248 -1.02 -2.27 8.65
C VAL A 248 -2.45 -1.75 8.80
N ARG A 249 -2.77 -1.10 9.93
CA ARG A 249 -4.09 -0.52 10.21
C ARG A 249 -4.19 0.96 9.85
N LEU A 250 -3.16 1.56 9.27
CA LEU A 250 -3.19 2.96 8.87
C LEU A 250 -4.28 3.20 7.82
N ASN A 251 -4.88 4.39 7.91
CA ASN A 251 -5.81 4.89 6.92
C ASN A 251 -5.51 6.38 6.69
N PRO A 252 -5.10 6.79 5.49
CA PRO A 252 -4.91 6.00 4.27
C PRO A 252 -3.84 4.89 4.37
N ASP A 253 -3.92 3.90 3.47
CA ASP A 253 -3.02 2.74 3.39
C ASP A 253 -1.63 3.12 2.83
N PHE A 254 -0.92 3.99 3.53
CA PHE A 254 0.35 4.54 3.08
C PHE A 254 1.19 4.96 4.27
N PHE A 255 2.51 4.82 4.21
CA PHE A 255 3.38 5.32 5.26
C PHE A 255 4.73 5.77 4.72
N TRP A 256 5.42 6.59 5.50
CA TRP A 256 6.73 7.14 5.18
C TRP A 256 7.82 6.51 6.05
N LEU A 257 8.98 6.22 5.47
CA LEU A 257 10.18 5.76 6.16
C LEU A 257 11.45 6.34 5.53
N GLY A 258 12.62 5.93 6.01
CA GLY A 258 13.91 6.30 5.41
C GLY A 258 13.95 5.90 3.93
N GLY A 259 14.57 6.75 3.09
CA GLY A 259 14.68 6.56 1.65
C GLY A 259 16.07 6.16 1.17
N GLY A 260 16.96 5.69 2.06
CA GLY A 260 18.34 5.33 1.72
C GLY A 260 19.35 6.47 1.84
N GLU A 261 18.88 7.71 2.02
CA GLU A 261 19.72 8.88 2.37
C GLU A 261 19.09 9.66 3.53
N VAL A 262 19.89 10.45 4.25
CA VAL A 262 19.43 11.17 5.46
C VAL A 262 18.34 12.17 5.13
N ASP A 263 18.43 12.81 3.97
CA ASP A 263 17.48 13.81 3.46
C ASP A 263 16.46 13.20 2.49
N LEU A 264 16.50 11.89 2.21
CA LEU A 264 15.56 11.22 1.32
C LEU A 264 14.55 10.40 2.13
N LYS A 265 13.26 10.55 1.82
CA LYS A 265 12.15 9.78 2.43
C LYS A 265 11.41 9.00 1.36
N LEU A 266 11.11 7.75 1.70
CA LEU A 266 10.28 6.87 0.88
C LEU A 266 8.88 6.84 1.50
N GLY A 267 7.88 7.23 0.73
CA GLY A 267 6.49 6.96 0.98
C GLY A 267 6.06 5.75 0.16
N ILE A 268 5.35 4.79 0.75
CA ILE A 268 4.93 3.57 0.07
C ILE A 268 3.56 3.11 0.55
N ASN A 269 2.76 2.56 -0.37
CA ASN A 269 1.52 1.87 -0.02
C ASN A 269 1.82 0.64 0.85
N THR A 270 1.11 0.47 1.96
CA THR A 270 1.43 -0.60 2.92
C THR A 270 1.18 -1.98 2.33
N SER A 271 0.10 -2.15 1.57
CA SER A 271 -0.23 -3.42 0.93
C SER A 271 0.84 -3.84 -0.09
N GLU A 272 1.32 -2.91 -0.92
CA GLU A 272 2.42 -3.18 -1.86
C GLU A 272 3.74 -3.47 -1.14
N PHE A 273 4.05 -2.72 -0.07
CA PHE A 273 5.21 -2.99 0.77
C PHE A 273 5.17 -4.41 1.36
N ILE A 274 4.03 -4.83 1.92
CA ILE A 274 3.85 -6.18 2.47
C ILE A 274 4.02 -7.23 1.37
N ASN A 275 3.47 -6.98 0.17
CA ASN A 275 3.55 -7.90 -0.94
C ASN A 275 4.97 -8.07 -1.47
N PHE A 276 5.76 -7.00 -1.49
CA PHE A 276 7.15 -7.04 -1.93
C PHE A 276 8.09 -7.58 -0.84
N VAL A 277 8.08 -6.97 0.34
CA VAL A 277 9.05 -7.24 1.42
C VAL A 277 8.75 -8.53 2.17
N LYS A 278 7.50 -9.00 2.15
CA LYS A 278 7.02 -10.17 2.91
C LYS A 278 7.40 -10.13 4.41
N PRO A 279 7.11 -9.02 5.13
CA PRO A 279 7.50 -8.89 6.52
C PRO A 279 6.69 -9.81 7.44
N PHE A 280 7.24 -10.10 8.62
CA PHE A 280 6.45 -10.61 9.73
C PHE A 280 5.60 -9.49 10.31
N ILE A 281 4.28 -9.68 10.37
CA ILE A 281 3.37 -8.69 10.95
C ILE A 281 3.22 -8.99 12.44
N VAL A 282 3.63 -8.04 13.30
CA VAL A 282 3.64 -8.23 14.77
C VAL A 282 3.19 -6.95 15.45
N GLY A 283 2.28 -7.03 16.43
CA GLY A 283 1.98 -5.92 17.35
C GLY A 283 3.17 -5.68 18.28
N CYS A 284 4.15 -4.91 17.80
CA CYS A 284 5.45 -4.73 18.44
C CYS A 284 5.69 -3.32 18.99
N SER A 285 4.64 -2.51 19.03
CA SER A 285 4.68 -1.20 19.66
C SER A 285 3.53 -0.97 20.64
N SER A 286 3.71 0.00 21.51
CA SER A 286 2.66 0.59 22.35
C SER A 286 2.56 2.09 22.04
N ALA A 287 1.33 2.59 21.97
CA ALA A 287 1.01 4.01 21.95
C ALA A 287 1.34 4.69 23.29
#